data_AF-A0A377Y6B9-F1
#
_entry.id   AF-A0A377Y6B9-F1
#
_cell.length_a   1.000
_cell.length_b   1.000
_cell.length_c   1.000
_cell.angle_alpha   90.00
_cell.angle_beta   90.00
_cell.angle_gamma   90.00
#
_symmetry.space_group_name_H-M   'P 1'
#
loop_
_entity.id
_entity.type
_entity.pdbx_description
1 polymer ?
#
loop_
_entity_poly.entity_id
_entity_poly.type
_entity_poly.pdbx_seq_one_letter_code
_entity_poly.pdbx_strand_id
1 'polypeptide(L)'
;MTVFLQSDESPLSGGGNYFENDEIIKRPYTLGLLDFSHELCYAGQSPVPAYAALNNLVKGGTAANNGPVARVLESGMLKFTGAAPDVSDYVTLPESEFSLPATCKRALVSVALALPATGYGTPAATRYPMFFGRMNNTAAANINFAIWGIVSTDGVLTSVQGAALGSVAVSATAQLATLTDGGTHIVSVYADGETTPGVLTTRIYVDNTLVATAKNSAWDGVVPQPSNQPRIGSYPATIHGPWNGMKVGRPLIMDLTGSSLIAADIISQQVALAAEYLG
;
A
#
# COMPACT_ATOMS: atom_id res chain seq x y z
N MET A 1 -9.02 -0.70 -25.88
CA MET A 1 -9.95 -1.73 -25.42
C MET A 1 -10.58 -1.17 -24.15
N THR A 2 -11.86 -0.84 -24.18
CA THR A 2 -12.55 -0.20 -23.04
C THR A 2 -12.85 -1.28 -22.02
N VAL A 3 -11.99 -1.42 -21.02
CA VAL A 3 -12.19 -2.36 -19.92
C VAL A 3 -13.17 -1.69 -18.95
N PHE A 4 -14.42 -2.16 -18.98
CA PHE A 4 -15.45 -1.77 -18.02
C PHE A 4 -14.92 -2.13 -16.63
N LEU A 5 -14.80 -1.22 -15.66
CA LEU A 5 -14.08 -1.46 -14.38
C LEU A 5 -14.93 -1.20 -13.12
N GLN A 6 -16.25 -1.20 -13.28
CA GLN A 6 -17.19 -1.02 -12.19
C GLN A 6 -17.92 -2.33 -11.90
N SER A 7 -18.00 -2.73 -10.64
CA SER A 7 -18.96 -3.75 -10.22
C SER A 7 -20.39 -3.23 -10.48
N ASP A 8 -21.31 -4.07 -10.94
CA ASP A 8 -22.64 -3.61 -11.38
C ASP A 8 -23.61 -3.32 -10.22
N GLU A 9 -23.37 -3.79 -8.98
CA GLU A 9 -24.26 -3.52 -7.82
C GLU A 9 -23.56 -3.38 -6.45
N SER A 10 -24.20 -2.67 -5.51
CA SER A 10 -23.72 -2.52 -4.12
C SER A 10 -23.96 -3.83 -3.35
N PRO A 11 -23.07 -4.25 -2.43
CA PRO A 11 -23.36 -5.39 -1.56
C PRO A 11 -24.55 -5.13 -0.60
N LEU A 12 -24.91 -3.86 -0.40
CA LEU A 12 -26.10 -3.48 0.37
C LEU A 12 -27.41 -3.56 -0.44
N SER A 13 -27.34 -3.72 -1.77
CA SER A 13 -28.51 -3.79 -2.65
C SER A 13 -28.98 -5.22 -2.96
N GLY A 14 -28.37 -6.24 -2.34
CA GLY A 14 -28.80 -7.64 -2.29
C GLY A 14 -29.64 -8.16 -3.45
N GLY A 15 -29.02 -8.80 -4.46
CA GLY A 15 -29.79 -9.62 -5.40
C GLY A 15 -29.18 -9.98 -6.77
N GLY A 16 -28.13 -9.31 -7.25
CA GLY A 16 -27.60 -9.51 -8.61
C GLY A 16 -26.45 -10.51 -8.77
N ASN A 17 -26.25 -11.00 -10.00
CA ASN A 17 -24.99 -11.63 -10.44
C ASN A 17 -23.94 -10.51 -10.63
N TYR A 18 -22.83 -10.59 -9.92
CA TYR A 18 -21.77 -9.57 -9.97
C TYR A 18 -20.67 -9.97 -10.96
N PHE A 19 -20.25 -9.05 -11.83
CA PHE A 19 -19.02 -9.19 -12.61
C PHE A 19 -17.95 -8.25 -12.03
N GLU A 20 -16.85 -8.83 -11.55
CA GLU A 20 -15.64 -8.10 -11.17
C GLU A 20 -14.75 -8.03 -12.42
N ASN A 21 -14.48 -6.82 -12.91
CA ASN A 21 -13.70 -6.65 -14.12
C ASN A 21 -12.19 -6.46 -13.86
N ASP A 22 -11.82 -6.00 -12.67
CA ASP A 22 -10.47 -6.21 -12.16
C ASP A 22 -10.51 -7.50 -11.35
N GLU A 23 -10.02 -8.58 -11.97
CA GLU A 23 -10.02 -9.92 -11.38
C GLU A 23 -9.27 -9.98 -10.04
N ILE A 24 -8.43 -8.97 -9.71
CA ILE A 24 -7.75 -8.92 -8.42
C ILE A 24 -8.68 -8.58 -7.26
N ILE A 25 -9.83 -7.97 -7.54
CA ILE A 25 -10.86 -7.70 -6.54
C ILE A 25 -11.53 -9.02 -6.20
N LYS A 26 -11.13 -9.62 -5.07
CA LYS A 26 -11.73 -10.80 -4.49
C LYS A 26 -12.68 -10.39 -3.35
N ARG A 27 -13.99 -10.37 -3.58
CA ARG A 27 -14.97 -10.11 -2.51
C ARG A 27 -15.19 -11.36 -1.62
N PRO A 28 -15.48 -11.18 -0.32
CA PRO A 28 -15.50 -9.92 0.44
C PRO A 28 -14.10 -9.49 0.92
N TYR A 29 -13.04 -10.19 0.52
CA TYR A 29 -11.70 -10.08 1.09
C TYR A 29 -10.95 -8.79 0.74
N THR A 30 -11.23 -8.18 -0.41
CA THR A 30 -10.61 -6.92 -0.83
C THR A 30 -11.26 -5.75 -0.12
N LEU A 31 -10.52 -5.10 0.78
CA LEU A 31 -11.04 -3.97 1.56
C LEU A 31 -10.92 -2.66 0.77
N GLY A 32 -9.78 -2.43 0.12
CA GLY A 32 -9.52 -1.22 -0.65
C GLY A 32 -8.53 -1.45 -1.79
N LEU A 33 -8.81 -0.81 -2.92
CA LEU A 33 -7.93 -0.77 -4.09
C LEU A 33 -8.07 0.60 -4.75
N LEU A 34 -6.94 1.29 -4.95
CA LEU A 34 -6.88 2.45 -5.85
C LEU A 34 -6.09 2.07 -7.10
N ASP A 35 -6.38 2.68 -8.24
CA ASP A 35 -5.54 2.57 -9.42
C ASP A 35 -5.54 3.86 -10.24
N PHE A 36 -4.46 4.65 -10.15
CA PHE A 36 -4.40 5.97 -10.76
C PHE A 36 -4.13 5.96 -12.26
N SER A 37 -3.83 4.80 -12.88
CA SER A 37 -3.84 4.66 -14.34
C SER A 37 -5.26 4.61 -14.93
N HIS A 38 -6.29 4.44 -14.09
CA HIS A 38 -7.65 4.26 -14.57
C HIS A 38 -8.57 5.44 -14.26
N GLU A 39 -9.39 5.83 -15.24
CA GLU A 39 -10.32 6.96 -15.15
C GLU A 39 -11.37 6.79 -14.04
N LEU A 40 -11.71 5.54 -13.70
CA LEU A 40 -12.65 5.28 -12.60
C LEU A 40 -12.09 5.70 -11.25
N CYS A 41 -10.79 5.52 -11.01
CA CYS A 41 -10.15 6.03 -9.80
C CYS A 41 -10.00 7.55 -9.89
N TYR A 42 -9.56 8.04 -11.05
CA TYR A 42 -9.38 9.47 -11.29
C TYR A 42 -9.51 9.81 -12.79
N ALA A 43 -10.61 10.46 -13.17
CA ALA A 43 -10.89 10.90 -14.55
C ALA A 43 -10.40 12.34 -14.85
N GLY A 44 -9.69 12.98 -13.92
CA GLY A 44 -9.26 14.37 -14.08
C GLY A 44 -7.93 14.51 -14.84
N GLN A 45 -7.52 15.75 -15.06
CA GLN A 45 -6.23 16.03 -15.72
C GLN A 45 -5.07 15.92 -14.72
N SER A 46 -3.89 15.52 -15.20
CA SER A 46 -2.65 15.62 -14.42
C SER A 46 -2.12 17.06 -14.52
N PRO A 47 -1.82 17.75 -13.40
CA PRO A 47 -1.79 17.23 -12.03
C PRO A 47 -3.18 17.10 -11.36
N VAL A 48 -3.34 16.04 -10.56
CA VAL A 48 -4.46 15.83 -9.63
C VAL A 48 -4.58 17.04 -8.70
N PRO A 49 -5.68 17.80 -8.71
CA PRO A 49 -5.86 18.96 -7.85
C PRO A 49 -5.81 18.60 -6.37
N ALA A 50 -5.39 19.57 -5.54
CA ALA A 50 -5.52 19.45 -4.09
C ALA A 50 -6.97 19.13 -3.71
N TYR A 51 -7.16 18.23 -2.75
CA TYR A 51 -8.46 17.79 -2.24
C TYR A 51 -9.36 17.05 -3.24
N ALA A 52 -8.86 16.69 -4.42
CA ALA A 52 -9.61 15.89 -5.37
C ALA A 52 -9.94 14.50 -4.81
N ALA A 53 -11.14 14.02 -5.11
CA ALA A 53 -11.54 12.66 -4.79
C ALA A 53 -10.80 11.65 -5.67
N LEU A 54 -10.37 10.55 -5.05
CA LEU A 54 -9.75 9.40 -5.69
C LEU A 54 -10.64 8.20 -5.37
N ASN A 55 -11.42 7.73 -6.34
CA ASN A 55 -12.44 6.72 -6.08
C ASN A 55 -11.78 5.37 -5.74
N ASN A 56 -12.30 4.71 -4.71
CA ASN A 56 -11.97 3.33 -4.42
C ASN A 56 -12.61 2.44 -5.50
N LEU A 57 -11.81 1.56 -6.10
CA LEU A 57 -12.28 0.62 -7.11
C LEU A 57 -13.13 -0.51 -6.52
N VAL A 58 -13.02 -0.75 -5.21
CA VAL A 58 -13.97 -1.61 -4.50
C VAL A 58 -15.31 -0.90 -4.42
N LYS A 59 -16.28 -1.31 -5.26
CA LYS A 59 -17.60 -0.68 -5.32
C LYS A 59 -18.30 -0.58 -3.96
N GLY A 60 -18.85 0.61 -3.71
CA GLY A 60 -19.48 1.00 -2.45
C GLY A 60 -18.49 1.60 -1.45
N GLY A 61 -17.18 1.53 -1.76
CA GLY A 61 -16.13 2.12 -0.94
C GLY A 61 -16.12 3.64 -1.02
N THR A 62 -15.76 4.24 0.11
CA THR A 62 -15.55 5.68 0.25
C THR A 62 -14.35 6.11 -0.60
N ALA A 63 -14.44 7.29 -1.23
CA ALA A 63 -13.31 7.85 -1.97
C ALA A 63 -12.16 8.25 -1.02
N ALA A 64 -10.93 7.98 -1.45
CA ALA A 64 -9.75 8.62 -0.89
C ALA A 64 -9.70 10.10 -1.32
N ASN A 65 -8.86 10.89 -0.66
CA ASN A 65 -8.73 12.32 -0.91
C ASN A 65 -7.26 12.67 -1.17
N ASN A 66 -6.99 13.26 -2.34
CA ASN A 66 -5.70 13.85 -2.63
C ASN A 66 -5.45 14.97 -1.61
N GLY A 67 -4.36 14.95 -0.85
CA GLY A 67 -4.13 15.96 0.18
C GLY A 67 -3.93 17.39 -0.36
N PRO A 68 -3.38 18.30 0.47
CA PRO A 68 -3.28 19.73 0.15
C PRO A 68 -2.35 20.06 -1.03
N VAL A 69 -1.50 19.12 -1.45
CA VAL A 69 -0.55 19.29 -2.55
C VAL A 69 -1.13 18.65 -3.82
N ALA A 70 -1.17 19.41 -4.92
CA ALA A 70 -1.53 18.88 -6.23
C ALA A 70 -0.46 17.87 -6.69
N ARG A 71 -0.88 16.72 -7.24
CA ARG A 71 0.04 15.61 -7.56
C ARG A 71 0.08 15.31 -9.04
N VAL A 72 1.30 15.22 -9.57
CA VAL A 72 1.50 14.74 -10.93
C VAL A 72 1.29 13.24 -10.96
N LEU A 73 0.50 12.76 -11.92
CA LEU A 73 0.51 11.35 -12.32
C LEU A 73 1.59 11.15 -13.37
N GLU A 74 2.46 10.16 -13.15
CA GLU A 74 3.48 9.73 -14.10
C GLU A 74 3.35 8.21 -14.26
N SER A 75 3.11 7.74 -15.48
CA SER A 75 2.81 6.32 -15.77
C SER A 75 1.71 5.74 -14.85
N GLY A 76 0.62 6.48 -14.65
CA GLY A 76 -0.48 6.01 -13.78
C GLY A 76 -0.16 5.93 -12.29
N MET A 77 0.96 6.52 -11.83
CA MET A 77 1.37 6.51 -10.43
C MET A 77 1.39 7.94 -9.85
N LEU A 78 1.04 8.08 -8.57
CA LEU A 78 1.19 9.34 -7.83
C LEU A 78 2.67 9.64 -7.60
N LYS A 79 3.17 10.74 -8.17
CA LYS A 79 4.54 11.19 -8.01
C LYS A 79 4.69 12.20 -6.87
N PHE A 80 5.64 11.95 -5.98
CA PHE A 80 6.01 12.81 -4.87
C PHE A 80 7.24 13.66 -5.27
N THR A 81 6.99 14.84 -5.81
CA THR A 81 8.00 15.69 -6.47
C THR A 81 8.75 16.64 -5.54
N GLY A 82 8.45 16.62 -4.24
CA GLY A 82 9.12 17.47 -3.26
C GLY A 82 10.65 17.31 -3.32
N ALA A 83 11.37 18.44 -3.22
CA ALA A 83 12.83 18.44 -3.09
C ALA A 83 13.28 18.02 -1.67
N ALA A 84 12.35 18.02 -0.71
CA ALA A 84 12.54 17.58 0.67
C ALA A 84 11.21 17.03 1.22
N PRO A 85 11.23 16.26 2.31
CA PRO A 85 10.02 15.77 2.97
C PRO A 85 9.11 16.91 3.45
N ASP A 86 7.80 16.81 3.17
CA ASP A 86 6.78 17.78 3.60
C ASP A 86 5.62 17.05 4.28
N VAL A 87 5.22 17.47 5.49
CA VAL A 87 4.06 16.92 6.21
C VAL A 87 2.75 17.00 5.44
N SER A 88 2.67 17.87 4.44
CA SER A 88 1.51 18.12 3.59
C SER A 88 1.47 17.21 2.37
N ASP A 89 2.55 16.49 2.05
CA ASP A 89 2.64 15.66 0.87
C ASP A 89 2.11 14.22 1.10
N TYR A 90 0.80 14.12 1.33
CA TYR A 90 0.08 12.87 1.49
C TYR A 90 -1.24 12.78 0.71
N VAL A 91 -1.72 11.55 0.50
CA VAL A 91 -3.12 11.22 0.20
C VAL A 91 -3.75 10.62 1.45
N THR A 92 -4.94 11.08 1.82
CA THR A 92 -5.73 10.49 2.91
C THR A 92 -6.58 9.36 2.37
N LEU A 93 -6.58 8.24 3.08
CA LEU A 93 -7.40 7.09 2.77
C LEU A 93 -8.54 6.97 3.79
N PRO A 94 -9.70 6.45 3.39
CA PRO A 94 -10.81 6.22 4.33
C PRO A 94 -10.51 5.02 5.23
N GLU A 95 -10.75 5.19 6.54
CA GLU A 95 -10.44 4.17 7.54
C GLU A 95 -11.25 2.88 7.40
N SER A 96 -12.49 2.99 6.92
CA SER A 96 -13.40 1.86 6.73
C SER A 96 -12.90 0.82 5.73
N GLU A 97 -12.13 1.25 4.72
CA GLU A 97 -11.63 0.40 3.63
C GLU A 97 -10.11 0.18 3.72
N PHE A 98 -9.38 1.18 4.23
CA PHE A 98 -7.93 1.11 4.38
C PHE A 98 -7.52 0.91 5.83
N SER A 99 -8.12 -0.11 6.46
CA SER A 99 -7.73 -0.61 7.77
C SER A 99 -8.04 -2.09 7.90
N LEU A 100 -7.15 -2.83 8.56
CA LEU A 100 -7.41 -4.19 8.99
C LEU A 100 -8.37 -4.17 10.20
N PRO A 101 -9.50 -4.88 10.14
CA PRO A 101 -10.46 -4.93 11.25
C PRO A 101 -9.87 -5.70 12.43
N ALA A 102 -10.44 -5.48 13.63
CA ALA A 102 -10.00 -6.14 14.86
C ALA A 102 -10.07 -7.68 14.79
N THR A 103 -10.92 -8.22 13.90
CA THR A 103 -11.10 -9.66 13.68
C THR A 103 -10.12 -10.26 12.67
N CYS A 104 -9.31 -9.44 11.99
CA CYS A 104 -8.41 -9.89 10.94
C CYS A 104 -7.29 -10.76 11.51
N LYS A 105 -7.08 -11.93 10.91
CA LYS A 105 -6.02 -12.89 11.27
C LYS A 105 -5.08 -13.19 10.12
N ARG A 106 -5.51 -12.92 8.88
CA ARG A 106 -4.67 -13.01 7.68
C ARG A 106 -4.88 -11.78 6.83
N ALA A 107 -3.79 -11.16 6.40
CA ALA A 107 -3.84 -9.92 5.65
C ALA A 107 -2.83 -9.90 4.52
N LEU A 108 -3.21 -9.28 3.41
CA LEU A 108 -2.30 -8.92 2.32
C LEU A 108 -2.37 -7.42 2.10
N VAL A 109 -1.20 -6.78 2.11
CA VAL A 109 -1.04 -5.37 1.77
C VAL A 109 -0.04 -5.30 0.63
N SER A 110 -0.39 -4.61 -0.45
CA SER A 110 0.45 -4.54 -1.65
C SER A 110 0.45 -3.13 -2.22
N VAL A 111 1.57 -2.72 -2.80
CA VAL A 111 1.71 -1.40 -3.43
C VAL A 111 2.74 -1.47 -4.56
N ALA A 112 2.46 -0.79 -5.67
CA ALA A 112 3.43 -0.58 -6.73
C ALA A 112 4.31 0.64 -6.40
N LEU A 113 5.62 0.48 -6.50
CA LEU A 113 6.61 1.50 -6.21
C LEU A 113 7.55 1.70 -7.39
N ALA A 114 7.84 2.94 -7.71
CA ALA A 114 9.01 3.29 -8.50
C ALA A 114 9.86 4.23 -7.65
N LEU A 115 11.02 3.74 -7.21
CA LEU A 115 11.92 4.46 -6.31
C LEU A 115 13.07 5.10 -7.11
N PRO A 116 13.55 6.27 -6.70
CA PRO A 116 14.63 6.95 -7.40
C PRO A 116 15.92 6.12 -7.38
N ALA A 117 16.49 5.84 -8.55
CA ALA A 117 17.72 5.05 -8.68
C ALA A 117 18.94 5.74 -8.05
N THR A 118 18.93 7.07 -7.99
CA THR A 118 19.96 7.88 -7.33
C THR A 118 19.81 7.94 -5.82
N GLY A 119 18.81 7.24 -5.26
CA GLY A 119 18.44 7.34 -3.85
C GLY A 119 17.65 8.62 -3.56
N TYR A 120 17.61 9.02 -2.30
CA TYR A 120 16.78 10.13 -1.85
C TYR A 120 17.57 11.44 -1.64
N GLY A 121 18.90 11.39 -1.55
CA GLY A 121 19.74 12.59 -1.43
C GLY A 121 19.47 13.42 -0.18
N THR A 122 19.67 14.73 -0.25
CA THR A 122 19.46 15.66 0.88
C THR A 122 17.97 15.84 1.22
N PRO A 123 17.59 16.14 2.49
CA PRO A 123 18.45 16.50 3.62
C PRO A 123 19.06 15.30 4.37
N ALA A 124 20.29 15.47 4.84
CA ALA A 124 21.04 14.45 5.57
C ALA A 124 20.43 14.15 6.95
N ALA A 125 19.60 13.11 7.04
CA ALA A 125 19.04 12.62 8.29
C ALA A 125 18.41 11.23 8.10
N THR A 126 18.31 10.46 9.18
CA THR A 126 17.52 9.22 9.15
C THR A 126 16.05 9.55 8.90
N ARG A 127 15.47 8.89 7.88
CA ARG A 127 14.07 9.08 7.47
C ARG A 127 13.39 7.74 7.22
N TYR A 128 12.07 7.77 7.26
CA TYR A 128 11.20 6.63 7.10
C TYR A 128 10.07 6.96 6.12
N PRO A 129 10.38 7.27 4.84
CA PRO A 129 9.37 7.67 3.88
C PRO A 129 8.27 6.62 3.82
N MET A 130 7.05 7.05 4.09
CA MET A 130 5.88 6.19 4.10
C MET A 130 5.36 6.05 2.68
N PHE A 131 5.20 4.81 2.23
CA PHE A 131 4.66 4.53 0.91
C PHE A 131 3.16 4.31 1.00
N PHE A 132 2.74 3.45 1.94
CA PHE A 132 1.34 3.10 2.15
C PHE A 132 1.16 2.52 3.55
N GLY A 133 0.25 3.05 4.38
CA GLY A 133 0.08 2.52 5.73
C GLY A 133 -0.88 3.25 6.67
N ARG A 134 -1.12 2.61 7.81
CA ARG A 134 -1.79 3.12 9.03
C ARG A 134 -1.00 2.65 10.26
N MET A 135 -0.31 3.57 10.93
CA MET A 135 0.51 3.26 12.13
C MET A 135 0.72 4.46 13.07
N ASN A 136 0.92 4.39 14.37
CA ASN A 136 1.33 5.62 15.12
C ASN A 136 2.83 5.89 15.02
N ASN A 137 3.62 4.83 14.91
CA ASN A 137 5.07 4.80 14.73
C ASN A 137 5.47 3.40 14.24
N THR A 138 6.77 3.14 14.11
CA THR A 138 7.31 1.87 13.60
C THR A 138 7.41 0.74 14.65
N ALA A 139 6.91 0.95 15.88
CA ALA A 139 6.82 -0.13 16.86
C ALA A 139 5.59 -1.02 16.59
N ALA A 140 5.76 -2.33 16.70
CA ALA A 140 4.77 -3.36 16.36
C ALA A 140 3.35 -3.06 16.86
N ALA A 141 3.17 -2.77 18.15
CA ALA A 141 1.86 -2.48 18.76
C ALA A 141 1.16 -1.22 18.20
N ASN A 142 1.84 -0.42 17.39
CA ASN A 142 1.33 0.79 16.77
C ASN A 142 1.06 0.62 15.28
N ILE A 143 1.23 -0.56 14.68
CA ILE A 143 1.09 -0.76 13.23
C ILE A 143 -0.16 -1.61 12.95
N ASN A 144 -1.16 -1.02 12.29
CA ASN A 144 -2.24 -1.80 11.69
C ASN A 144 -1.70 -2.47 10.41
N PHE A 145 -1.16 -1.66 9.51
CA PHE A 145 -0.31 -2.09 8.40
C PHE A 145 0.59 -0.95 7.93
N ALA A 146 1.73 -1.28 7.30
CA ALA A 146 2.56 -0.28 6.63
C ALA A 146 3.57 -0.93 5.67
N ILE A 147 3.93 -0.19 4.62
CA ILE A 147 5.12 -0.38 3.78
C ILE A 147 5.86 0.96 3.72
N TRP A 148 7.15 0.96 4.06
CA TRP A 148 7.96 2.18 4.18
C TRP A 148 9.42 1.94 3.83
N GLY A 149 10.14 3.02 3.49
CA GLY A 149 11.59 3.00 3.31
C GLY A 149 12.34 3.32 4.60
N ILE A 150 13.62 2.98 4.67
CA ILE A 150 14.58 3.54 5.62
C ILE A 150 15.66 4.23 4.80
N VAL A 151 15.84 5.52 5.04
CA VAL A 151 16.89 6.32 4.40
C VAL A 151 17.93 6.68 5.45
N SER A 152 19.20 6.46 5.15
CA SER A 152 20.32 6.80 6.03
C SER A 152 20.52 8.31 6.15
N THR A 153 21.38 8.71 7.06
CA THR A 153 21.84 10.10 7.17
C THR A 153 22.48 10.64 5.90
N ASP A 154 22.98 9.78 5.01
CA ASP A 154 23.59 10.18 3.74
C ASP A 154 22.57 10.28 2.60
N GLY A 155 21.28 10.12 2.88
CA GLY A 155 20.22 10.19 1.86
C GLY A 155 20.08 8.92 1.03
N VAL A 156 20.66 7.80 1.46
CA VAL A 156 20.63 6.52 0.74
C VAL A 156 19.52 5.63 1.29
N LEU A 157 18.71 5.03 0.42
CA LEU A 157 17.74 4.02 0.82
C LEU A 157 18.48 2.75 1.27
N THR A 158 18.33 2.36 2.54
CA THR A 158 19.02 1.21 3.15
C THR A 158 18.08 0.04 3.45
N SER A 159 16.77 0.24 3.35
CA SER A 159 15.78 -0.82 3.47
C SER A 159 14.44 -0.37 2.90
N VAL A 160 13.67 -1.31 2.35
CA VAL A 160 12.21 -1.23 2.32
C VAL A 160 11.70 -2.23 3.35
N GLN A 161 10.72 -1.84 4.16
CA GLN A 161 10.17 -2.65 5.23
C GLN A 161 8.66 -2.68 5.15
N GLY A 162 8.09 -3.71 5.76
CA GLY A 162 6.66 -3.83 5.89
C GLY A 162 6.22 -4.64 7.09
N ALA A 163 5.01 -4.36 7.55
CA ALA A 163 4.39 -5.00 8.70
C ALA A 163 2.86 -4.93 8.57
N ALA A 164 2.17 -5.89 9.19
CA ALA A 164 0.72 -5.92 9.28
C ALA A 164 0.28 -6.69 10.54
N LEU A 165 -0.92 -6.42 11.04
CA LEU A 165 -1.49 -7.06 12.23
C LEU A 165 -0.63 -6.90 13.50
N GLY A 166 0.06 -5.76 13.62
CA GLY A 166 0.97 -5.51 14.73
C GLY A 166 2.21 -6.40 14.74
N SER A 167 2.63 -6.90 13.58
CA SER A 167 3.88 -7.66 13.47
C SER A 167 5.11 -6.79 13.71
N VAL A 168 6.23 -7.45 14.02
CA VAL A 168 7.55 -6.83 13.81
C VAL A 168 7.76 -6.55 12.31
N ALA A 169 8.53 -5.52 12.00
CA ALA A 169 8.87 -5.16 10.64
C ALA A 169 9.73 -6.25 9.98
N VAL A 170 9.41 -6.58 8.72
CA VAL A 170 10.20 -7.49 7.87
C VAL A 170 10.80 -6.67 6.74
N SER A 171 12.08 -6.91 6.45
CA SER A 171 12.85 -6.09 5.52
C SER A 171 13.09 -6.79 4.18
N ALA A 172 12.94 -6.03 3.10
CA ALA A 172 13.34 -6.37 1.74
C ALA A 172 14.73 -5.82 1.36
N THR A 173 15.62 -5.57 2.33
CA THR A 173 16.98 -5.03 2.09
C THR A 173 17.76 -5.83 1.04
N ALA A 174 17.56 -7.15 0.98
CA ALA A 174 18.23 -8.01 -0.01
C ALA A 174 17.81 -7.73 -1.48
N GLN A 175 16.71 -7.00 -1.70
CA GLN A 175 16.19 -6.64 -3.02
C GLN A 175 16.29 -5.13 -3.30
N LEU A 176 17.12 -4.38 -2.56
CA LEU A 176 17.25 -2.94 -2.78
C LEU A 176 17.71 -2.57 -4.17
N ALA A 177 18.68 -3.31 -4.73
CA ALA A 177 19.18 -3.05 -6.08
C ALA A 177 18.06 -3.13 -7.13
N THR A 178 17.16 -4.12 -7.00
CA THR A 178 15.95 -4.26 -7.80
C THR A 178 15.02 -3.07 -7.56
N LEU A 179 14.67 -2.80 -6.30
CA LEU A 179 13.71 -1.74 -5.94
C LEU A 179 14.15 -0.32 -6.32
N THR A 180 15.45 -0.09 -6.56
CA THR A 180 16.02 1.20 -6.96
C THR A 180 16.62 1.18 -8.36
N ASP A 181 16.13 0.35 -9.28
CA ASP A 181 16.56 0.39 -10.68
C ASP A 181 15.83 1.46 -11.52
N GLY A 182 14.85 2.15 -10.90
CA GLY A 182 14.02 3.18 -11.53
C GLY A 182 12.74 2.64 -12.20
N GLY A 183 12.58 1.32 -12.26
CA GLY A 183 11.39 0.61 -12.72
C GLY A 183 10.28 0.55 -11.67
N THR A 184 9.16 -0.03 -12.09
CA THR A 184 7.99 -0.27 -11.24
C THR A 184 8.06 -1.68 -10.66
N HIS A 185 8.04 -1.77 -9.33
CA HIS A 185 8.06 -3.03 -8.60
C HIS A 185 6.89 -3.13 -7.63
N ILE A 186 6.36 -4.33 -7.47
CA ILE A 186 5.34 -4.63 -6.47
C ILE A 186 6.00 -5.04 -5.17
N VAL A 187 5.73 -4.28 -4.10
CA VAL A 187 6.09 -4.66 -2.73
C VAL A 187 4.84 -5.09 -1.99
N SER A 188 4.87 -6.29 -1.42
CA SER A 188 3.73 -6.85 -0.69
C SER A 188 4.13 -7.39 0.66
N VAL A 189 3.27 -7.20 1.66
CA VAL A 189 3.38 -7.76 3.00
C VAL A 189 2.21 -8.70 3.21
N TYR A 190 2.52 -9.96 3.53
CA TYR A 190 1.52 -10.96 3.90
C TYR A 190 1.72 -11.33 5.37
N ALA A 191 0.67 -11.20 6.17
CA ALA A 191 0.66 -11.60 7.57
C ALA A 191 -0.34 -12.74 7.77
N ASP A 192 0.06 -13.75 8.53
CA ASP A 192 -0.72 -14.95 8.79
C ASP A 192 -0.59 -15.37 10.25
N GLY A 193 -1.64 -15.09 11.01
CA GLY A 193 -1.84 -15.56 12.38
C GLY A 193 -2.99 -16.57 12.51
N GLU A 194 -3.55 -17.05 11.39
CA GLU A 194 -4.65 -18.01 11.40
C GLU A 194 -4.13 -19.46 11.28
N THR A 195 -3.10 -19.69 10.47
CA THR A 195 -2.59 -21.04 10.17
C THR A 195 -2.02 -21.74 11.39
N THR A 196 -1.43 -21.01 12.33
CA THR A 196 -0.85 -21.58 13.55
C THR A 196 -1.28 -20.76 14.76
N PRO A 197 -2.13 -21.30 15.65
CA PRO A 197 -2.59 -20.58 16.84
C PRO A 197 -1.44 -20.03 17.67
N GLY A 198 -1.53 -18.74 18.07
CA GLY A 198 -0.52 -18.05 18.86
C GLY A 198 0.72 -17.60 18.09
N VAL A 199 0.81 -17.87 16.78
CA VAL A 199 1.96 -17.52 15.95
C VAL A 199 1.53 -16.61 14.82
N LEU A 200 2.10 -15.39 14.77
CA LEU A 200 1.99 -14.51 13.62
C LEU A 200 3.23 -14.67 12.74
N THR A 201 3.03 -15.13 11.50
CA THR A 201 4.07 -15.17 10.48
C THR A 201 3.89 -14.01 9.51
N THR A 202 4.93 -13.20 9.33
CA THR A 202 4.92 -12.05 8.42
C THR A 202 5.96 -12.25 7.35
N ARG A 203 5.58 -11.99 6.09
CA ARG A 203 6.41 -12.19 4.91
C ARG A 203 6.39 -10.92 4.08
N ILE A 204 7.53 -10.59 3.48
CA ILE A 204 7.63 -9.50 2.50
C ILE A 204 8.08 -10.07 1.15
N TYR A 205 7.42 -9.60 0.10
CA TYR A 205 7.63 -10.01 -1.28
C TYR A 205 8.02 -8.80 -2.14
N VAL A 206 8.86 -9.04 -3.14
CA VAL A 206 9.15 -8.10 -4.23
C VAL A 206 8.90 -8.84 -5.53
N ASP A 207 7.95 -8.35 -6.34
CA ASP A 207 7.51 -8.97 -7.60
C ASP A 207 7.19 -10.47 -7.45
N ASN A 208 6.42 -10.79 -6.40
CA ASN A 208 6.09 -12.16 -5.97
C ASN A 208 7.27 -13.05 -5.54
N THR A 209 8.50 -12.54 -5.54
CA THR A 209 9.63 -13.24 -4.92
C THR A 209 9.57 -13.04 -3.41
N LEU A 210 9.48 -14.14 -2.65
CA LEU A 210 9.58 -14.08 -1.19
C LEU A 210 10.99 -13.63 -0.78
N VAL A 211 11.09 -12.49 -0.12
CA VAL A 211 12.39 -11.91 0.27
C VAL A 211 12.78 -12.27 1.69
N ALA A 212 11.84 -12.13 2.63
CA ALA A 212 12.10 -12.39 4.04
C ALA A 212 10.84 -12.82 4.79
N THR A 213 11.05 -13.50 5.91
CA THR A 213 9.99 -13.98 6.83
C THR A 213 10.39 -13.69 8.27
N ALA A 214 9.45 -13.22 9.08
CA ALA A 214 9.57 -13.14 10.54
C ALA A 214 8.43 -13.91 11.21
N LYS A 215 8.68 -14.38 12.44
CA LYS A 215 7.69 -15.08 13.26
C LYS A 215 7.62 -14.47 14.66
N ASN A 216 6.41 -14.13 15.10
CA ASN A 216 6.11 -13.83 16.50
C ASN A 216 5.35 -15.03 17.08
N SER A 217 5.98 -15.77 18.00
CA SER A 217 5.39 -16.97 18.61
C SER A 217 4.55 -16.69 19.86
N ALA A 218 4.31 -15.41 20.16
CA ALA A 218 3.48 -14.96 21.27
C ALA A 218 2.45 -13.92 20.78
N TRP A 219 1.89 -14.14 19.58
CA TRP A 219 0.86 -13.24 19.06
C TRP A 219 -0.47 -13.50 19.76
N ASP A 220 -1.04 -12.46 20.34
CA ASP A 220 -2.26 -12.48 21.16
C ASP A 220 -3.54 -12.32 20.32
N GLY A 221 -3.41 -12.17 18.99
CA GLY A 221 -4.54 -11.95 18.09
C GLY A 221 -5.04 -10.51 18.06
N VAL A 222 -4.40 -9.58 18.79
CA VAL A 222 -4.82 -8.18 18.82
C VAL A 222 -4.30 -7.46 17.59
N VAL A 223 -5.23 -6.91 16.80
CA VAL A 223 -4.91 -6.04 15.66
C VAL A 223 -4.88 -4.59 16.14
N PRO A 224 -3.73 -3.89 16.07
CA PRO A 224 -3.64 -2.50 16.49
C PRO A 224 -4.61 -1.59 15.72
N GLN A 225 -5.17 -0.59 16.41
CA GLN A 225 -6.03 0.46 15.83
C GLN A 225 -5.43 1.85 16.11
N PRO A 226 -4.44 2.27 15.30
CA PRO A 226 -3.77 3.57 15.47
C PRO A 226 -4.73 4.74 15.29
N SER A 227 -4.55 5.82 16.05
CA SER A 227 -5.39 7.02 15.98
C SER A 227 -5.18 7.84 14.70
N ASN A 228 -4.01 7.69 14.09
CA ASN A 228 -3.69 8.34 12.84
C ASN A 228 -4.44 7.67 11.67
N GLN A 229 -4.88 8.48 10.71
CA GLN A 229 -5.59 8.02 9.51
C GLN A 229 -4.65 7.25 8.56
N PRO A 230 -5.16 6.28 7.79
CA PRO A 230 -4.39 5.62 6.74
C PRO A 230 -4.00 6.62 5.63
N ARG A 231 -2.78 6.49 5.12
CA ARG A 231 -2.22 7.42 4.12
C ARG A 231 -1.32 6.74 3.09
N ILE A 232 -1.17 7.43 1.96
CA ILE A 232 -0.06 7.28 1.01
C ILE A 232 0.81 8.53 1.15
N GLY A 233 2.13 8.36 1.24
CA GLY A 233 3.04 9.48 1.49
C GLY A 233 3.02 9.95 2.94
N SER A 234 3.16 11.25 3.16
CA SER A 234 3.50 11.83 4.46
C SER A 234 2.56 11.43 5.60
N TYR A 235 3.19 10.91 6.64
CA TYR A 235 2.55 10.51 7.86
C TYR A 235 2.93 11.49 8.97
N PRO A 236 1.99 12.17 9.66
CA PRO A 236 2.04 13.58 10.12
C PRO A 236 3.32 14.05 10.86
N ALA A 237 4.46 13.94 10.19
CA ALA A 237 5.81 14.23 10.64
C ALA A 237 6.72 14.18 9.40
N THR A 238 7.63 15.15 9.30
CA THR A 238 8.56 15.25 8.16
C THR A 238 9.48 14.03 8.03
N ILE A 239 9.75 13.32 9.13
CA ILE A 239 10.56 12.10 9.11
C ILE A 239 9.93 10.99 8.25
N HIS A 240 8.62 11.04 7.99
CA HIS A 240 7.88 10.07 7.19
C HIS A 240 7.52 10.57 5.79
N GLY A 241 7.88 11.80 5.45
CA GLY A 241 7.50 12.35 4.16
C GLY A 241 8.27 11.73 3.01
N PRO A 242 7.61 11.40 1.88
CA PRO A 242 8.29 11.02 0.66
C PRO A 242 8.87 12.25 -0.06
N TRP A 243 9.84 12.03 -0.94
CA TRP A 243 10.45 13.09 -1.75
C TRP A 243 11.25 12.47 -2.91
N ASN A 244 11.90 13.33 -3.68
CA ASN A 244 12.84 12.97 -4.75
C ASN A 244 12.24 12.10 -5.86
N GLY A 245 10.97 12.31 -6.20
CA GLY A 245 10.34 11.67 -7.35
C GLY A 245 9.89 10.23 -7.12
N MET A 246 9.86 9.75 -5.87
CA MET A 246 9.19 8.51 -5.48
C MET A 246 7.77 8.45 -6.06
N LYS A 247 7.37 7.29 -6.59
CA LYS A 247 6.02 7.08 -7.12
C LYS A 247 5.32 5.94 -6.43
N VAL A 248 4.01 6.09 -6.23
CA VAL A 248 3.13 5.06 -5.67
C VAL A 248 1.97 4.80 -6.61
N GLY A 249 1.76 3.53 -6.94
CA GLY A 249 0.64 3.05 -7.74
C GLY A 249 -0.06 1.88 -7.07
N ARG A 250 -1.29 1.62 -7.50
CA ARG A 250 -2.07 0.42 -7.17
C ARG A 250 -2.00 -0.08 -5.71
N PRO A 251 -2.23 0.76 -4.68
CA PRO A 251 -2.28 0.29 -3.30
C PRO A 251 -3.51 -0.61 -3.09
N LEU A 252 -3.27 -1.80 -2.53
CA LEU A 252 -4.24 -2.85 -2.28
C LEU A 252 -4.13 -3.32 -0.83
N ILE A 253 -5.27 -3.48 -0.17
CA ILE A 253 -5.37 -4.08 1.16
C ILE A 253 -6.50 -5.11 1.20
N MET A 254 -6.21 -6.26 1.79
CA MET A 254 -7.12 -7.40 1.87
C MET A 254 -7.12 -8.01 3.26
N ASP A 255 -8.31 -8.34 3.75
CA ASP A 255 -8.53 -9.26 4.87
C ASP A 255 -8.79 -10.65 4.29
N LEU A 256 -7.82 -11.55 4.46
CA LEU A 256 -7.85 -12.92 3.96
C LEU A 256 -8.28 -13.92 5.04
N THR A 257 -8.79 -13.46 6.17
CA THR A 257 -9.25 -14.32 7.28
C THR A 257 -10.31 -15.31 6.79
N GLY A 258 -10.11 -16.60 7.08
CA GLY A 258 -11.01 -17.67 6.64
C GLY A 258 -11.02 -17.91 5.12
N SER A 259 -10.17 -17.24 4.34
CA SER A 259 -10.08 -17.40 2.90
C SER A 259 -9.19 -18.58 2.50
N SER A 260 -9.53 -19.28 1.42
CA SER A 260 -8.63 -20.25 0.76
C SER A 260 -7.70 -19.61 -0.27
N LEU A 261 -7.82 -18.30 -0.52
CA LEU A 261 -6.98 -17.58 -1.48
C LEU A 261 -5.51 -17.62 -1.07
N ILE A 262 -4.65 -17.78 -2.07
CA ILE A 262 -3.21 -17.84 -1.90
C ILE A 262 -2.63 -16.45 -2.17
N ALA A 263 -1.92 -15.89 -1.18
CA ALA A 263 -1.36 -14.54 -1.29
C ALA A 263 -0.43 -14.39 -2.50
N ALA A 264 0.39 -15.40 -2.81
CA ALA A 264 1.31 -15.38 -3.95
C ALA A 264 0.59 -15.28 -5.32
N ASP A 265 -0.61 -15.84 -5.45
CA ASP A 265 -1.39 -15.76 -6.68
C ASP A 265 -1.91 -14.32 -6.87
N ILE A 266 -2.39 -13.71 -5.78
CA ILE A 266 -2.84 -12.31 -5.78
C ILE A 266 -1.67 -11.37 -6.07
N ILE A 267 -0.49 -11.63 -5.50
CA ILE A 267 0.71 -10.80 -5.75
C ILE A 267 1.14 -10.94 -7.21
N SER A 268 1.14 -12.15 -7.78
CA SER A 268 1.41 -12.37 -9.21
C SER A 268 0.46 -11.57 -10.10
N GLN A 269 -0.82 -11.53 -9.72
CA GLN A 269 -1.82 -10.76 -10.42
C GLN A 269 -1.56 -9.25 -10.31
N GLN A 270 -1.17 -8.74 -9.13
CA GLN A 270 -0.75 -7.32 -9.02
C GLN A 270 0.44 -7.01 -9.92
N VAL A 271 1.43 -7.90 -10.00
CA VAL A 271 2.62 -7.72 -10.85
C VAL A 271 2.21 -7.63 -12.33
N ALA A 272 1.33 -8.53 -12.78
CA ALA A 272 0.84 -8.51 -14.15
C ALA A 272 0.07 -7.23 -14.48
N LEU A 273 -0.85 -6.80 -13.60
CA LEU A 273 -1.64 -5.58 -13.81
C LEU A 273 -0.78 -4.31 -13.73
N ALA A 274 0.23 -4.27 -12.85
CA ALA A 274 1.16 -3.15 -12.81
C ALA A 274 2.02 -3.07 -14.07
N ALA A 275 2.47 -4.20 -14.61
CA ALA A 275 3.20 -4.23 -15.88
C ALA A 275 2.32 -3.78 -17.07
N GLU A 276 1.02 -4.06 -17.02
CA GLU A 276 0.06 -3.62 -18.05
C GLU A 276 -0.27 -2.12 -17.96
N TYR A 277 -0.45 -1.60 -16.75
CA TYR A 277 -1.04 -0.27 -16.55
C TYR A 277 -0.06 0.83 -16.14
N LEU A 278 1.09 0.49 -15.55
CA LEU A 278 2.01 1.44 -14.91
C LEU A 278 3.37 1.60 -15.64
N GLY A 279 3.40 1.25 -16.93
CA GLY A 279 4.58 1.34 -17.80
C GLY A 279 5.05 2.74 -18.15
#